data_AF-A0A1Q5I657-F1
#
_entry.id   AF-A0A1Q5I657-F1
#
_cell.length_a   1.000
_cell.length_b   1.000
_cell.length_c   1.000
_cell.angle_alpha   90.00
_cell.angle_beta   90.00
_cell.angle_gamma   90.00
#
_symmetry.space_group_name_H-M   'P 1'
#
loop_
_entity.id
_entity.type
_entity.pdbx_description
1 polymer ?
#
loop_
_entity_poly.entity_id
_entity_poly.type
_entity_poly.pdbx_seq_one_letter_code
_entity_poly.pdbx_strand_id
1 'polypeptide(L)'
;MFAVCVTRDPDAGLNAGKAKPLYDLLVSFSDVSSRDTRQGYPYRETLATALDCSKQTVDRASDYLEKEIGLVKIQRRKVEGKPDENDANLYEIFDAWLIHGVTPPAGTPPQLVARYGHTIPGLDVEAWVSEHAPDFDLMGWQSAYDEKLRAQHAKREEQRRKERARRKKPRKGGGVMDEATPEGTEEEGGSVTGDATGGVTHDVTGGVMSDALSRTGSPDPSFPESDAPSGRRPVDGRSPSTSGSRAAGGEGGSAASGKTQPSSTTSKTPAASRKAKHTKAQLNIVRQVRAFYPPEFGNDLPELPSLSDAILSAMATDGRTPEQIGERILYRWLHHGYAEKFHTGTLENPVGAAIGMVRPLRRGDCYACADIRCENGRDAETQEECRLCAVRAADWKAAQARKRKERTPAPSGPLPAQRAAASGLSYRECAEPACRMPIVALEGDPYCSECRADAAAAQEAAAAVLASWEEQAAQERPADDPAPPVDNDAAETARLRAQLARQYGTPDQIEAYASHAPF
;
A
#
# COMPACT_ATOMS: atom_id res chain seq x y z
N MET A 1 -5.96 21.01 2.22
CA MET A 1 -4.55 20.55 2.14
C MET A 1 -3.77 20.78 3.44
N PHE A 2 -4.22 21.60 4.39
CA PHE A 2 -3.42 22.04 5.57
C PHE A 2 -3.67 21.34 6.90
N ALA A 3 -4.81 20.66 7.09
CA ALA A 3 -4.93 19.63 8.15
C ALA A 3 -3.75 18.65 8.10
N VAL A 4 -3.12 18.50 6.93
CA VAL A 4 -1.93 17.67 6.69
C VAL A 4 -0.68 18.16 7.44
N CYS A 5 -0.46 19.46 7.66
CA CYS A 5 0.78 19.94 8.30
C CYS A 5 0.83 19.57 9.78
N VAL A 6 -0.24 19.87 10.53
CA VAL A 6 -0.36 19.49 11.94
C VAL A 6 -0.48 17.98 12.08
N THR A 7 -1.25 17.31 11.20
CA THR A 7 -1.42 15.85 11.28
C THR A 7 -0.16 15.07 10.86
N ARG A 8 0.78 15.65 10.12
CA ARG A 8 2.05 15.00 9.74
C ARG A 8 3.25 15.46 10.58
N ASP A 9 3.05 16.31 11.57
CA ASP A 9 4.13 16.75 12.44
C ASP A 9 4.75 15.52 13.14
N PRO A 10 6.09 15.32 13.07
CA PRO A 10 6.77 14.14 13.58
C PRO A 10 6.87 14.07 15.12
N ASP A 11 6.47 15.12 15.83
CA ASP A 11 6.60 15.23 17.27
C ASP A 11 5.85 14.10 17.97
N ALA A 12 6.60 13.33 18.76
CA ALA A 12 6.04 12.22 19.50
C ALA A 12 5.02 12.69 20.54
N GLY A 13 5.11 13.90 21.09
CA GLY A 13 4.12 14.39 22.05
C GLY A 13 2.73 14.52 21.42
N LEU A 14 2.69 15.05 20.20
CA LEU A 14 1.46 15.21 19.43
C LEU A 14 0.89 13.86 18.97
N ASN A 15 1.77 12.91 18.58
CA ASN A 15 1.37 11.62 18.01
C ASN A 15 1.18 10.47 19.02
N ALA A 16 1.91 10.47 20.14
CA ALA A 16 1.82 9.42 21.15
C ALA A 16 0.68 9.64 22.15
N GLY A 17 0.19 10.88 22.24
CA GLY A 17 -0.94 11.26 23.10
C GLY A 17 -2.27 11.32 22.36
N LYS A 18 -3.30 11.77 23.08
CA LYS A 18 -4.62 12.10 22.51
C LYS A 18 -4.69 13.55 21.99
N ALA A 19 -3.56 14.27 21.93
CA ALA A 19 -3.51 15.68 21.50
C ALA A 19 -3.96 15.89 20.06
N LYS A 20 -3.44 15.10 19.11
CA LYS A 20 -3.86 15.18 17.72
C LYS A 20 -5.35 14.80 17.51
N PRO A 21 -5.84 13.64 18.01
CA PRO A 21 -7.26 13.33 17.97
C PRO A 21 -8.15 14.40 18.63
N LEU A 22 -7.70 15.00 19.73
CA LEU A 22 -8.41 16.09 20.39
C LEU A 22 -8.49 17.32 19.51
N TYR A 23 -7.40 17.73 18.86
CA TYR A 23 -7.42 18.85 17.92
C TYR A 23 -8.35 18.56 16.74
N ASP A 24 -8.26 17.39 16.11
CA ASP A 24 -9.14 17.00 15.00
C ASP A 24 -10.62 17.05 15.43
N LEU A 25 -10.92 16.59 16.65
CA LEU A 25 -12.26 16.66 17.24
C LEU A 25 -12.70 18.11 17.47
N LEU A 26 -11.85 18.97 18.04
CA LEU A 26 -12.16 20.39 18.26
C LEU A 26 -12.41 21.14 16.96
N VAL A 27 -11.63 20.87 15.91
CA VAL A 27 -11.86 21.40 14.56
C VAL A 27 -13.23 20.96 14.04
N SER A 28 -13.57 19.68 14.19
CA SER A 28 -14.88 19.18 13.76
C SER A 28 -16.05 19.86 14.49
N PHE A 29 -15.90 20.16 15.78
CA PHE A 29 -16.88 20.95 16.52
C PHE A 29 -16.97 22.39 15.98
N SER A 30 -15.85 23.01 15.63
CA SER A 30 -15.82 24.38 15.08
C SER A 30 -16.44 24.52 13.68
N ASP A 31 -16.46 23.43 12.89
CA ASP A 31 -17.02 23.41 11.53
C ASP A 31 -18.52 23.14 11.51
N VAL A 32 -19.04 22.28 12.40
CA VAL A 32 -20.44 21.83 12.39
C VAL A 32 -21.36 22.78 13.16
N SER A 33 -20.80 23.57 14.06
CA SER A 33 -21.57 24.49 14.89
C SER A 33 -20.95 25.87 14.74
N SER A 34 -21.78 26.89 14.44
CA SER A 34 -21.32 28.27 14.24
C SER A 34 -20.25 28.61 15.27
N ARG A 35 -19.16 29.27 14.87
CA ARG A 35 -18.00 29.63 15.73
C ARG A 35 -18.35 30.35 17.05
N ASP A 36 -19.63 30.62 17.29
CA ASP A 36 -20.25 30.84 18.58
C ASP A 36 -21.55 30.02 18.65
N THR A 37 -21.54 28.84 19.28
CA THR A 37 -22.65 27.87 19.11
C THR A 37 -23.88 28.22 19.94
N ARG A 38 -23.76 29.05 20.97
CA ARG A 38 -24.77 29.24 22.05
C ARG A 38 -25.33 27.94 22.67
N GLN A 39 -24.94 26.75 22.18
CA GLN A 39 -25.37 25.41 22.55
C GLN A 39 -24.37 24.71 23.48
N GLY A 40 -23.47 25.48 24.10
CA GLY A 40 -22.58 24.99 25.14
C GLY A 40 -21.27 24.45 24.59
N TYR A 41 -20.21 24.88 25.26
CA TYR A 41 -18.85 24.38 25.17
C TYR A 41 -18.82 22.84 25.12
N PRO A 42 -17.97 22.19 24.31
CA PRO A 42 -17.82 20.76 24.39
C PRO A 42 -17.38 20.41 25.81
N TYR A 43 -18.22 19.66 26.52
CA TYR A 43 -17.89 19.25 27.88
C TYR A 43 -16.67 18.33 27.84
N ARG A 44 -15.78 18.44 28.82
CA ARG A 44 -14.60 17.54 28.95
C ARG A 44 -15.01 16.08 28.96
N GLU A 45 -16.17 15.77 29.52
CA GLU A 45 -16.75 14.43 29.50
C GLU A 45 -17.10 13.97 28.09
N THR A 46 -17.77 14.81 27.30
CA THR A 46 -18.07 14.52 25.89
C THR A 46 -16.80 14.32 25.07
N LEU A 47 -15.78 15.17 25.28
CA LEU A 47 -14.48 15.02 24.63
C LEU A 47 -13.79 13.71 25.05
N ALA A 48 -13.83 13.38 26.34
CA ALA A 48 -13.26 12.15 26.88
C ALA A 48 -13.95 10.90 26.30
N THR A 49 -15.28 10.89 26.24
CA THR A 49 -16.08 9.83 25.64
C THR A 49 -15.81 9.68 24.14
N ALA A 50 -15.79 10.78 23.39
CA ALA A 50 -15.52 10.76 21.96
C ALA A 50 -14.10 10.25 21.62
N LEU A 51 -13.13 10.51 22.50
CA LEU A 51 -11.75 10.07 22.34
C LEU A 51 -11.45 8.71 23.00
N ASP A 52 -12.44 8.09 23.64
CA ASP A 52 -12.30 6.88 24.45
C ASP A 52 -11.10 6.98 25.42
N CYS A 53 -11.12 7.99 26.29
CA CYS A 53 -10.07 8.24 27.27
C CYS A 53 -10.60 8.92 28.55
N SER A 54 -9.73 9.15 29.53
CA SER A 54 -10.10 9.83 30.78
C SER A 54 -10.09 11.36 30.63
N LYS A 55 -10.88 12.07 31.45
CA LYS A 55 -10.87 13.56 31.54
C LYS A 55 -9.46 14.12 31.74
N GLN A 56 -8.66 13.48 32.61
CA GLN A 56 -7.24 13.84 32.83
C GLN A 56 -6.35 13.70 31.58
N THR A 57 -6.71 12.79 30.67
CA THR A 57 -5.99 12.64 29.40
C THR A 57 -6.33 13.76 28.43
N VAL A 58 -7.59 14.20 28.42
CA VAL A 58 -8.03 15.39 27.70
C VAL A 58 -7.34 16.64 28.24
N ASP A 59 -7.16 16.78 29.56
CA ASP A 59 -6.46 17.94 30.14
C ASP A 59 -5.00 17.96 29.75
N ARG A 60 -4.29 16.83 29.87
CA ARG A 60 -2.88 16.72 29.45
C ARG A 60 -2.71 17.01 27.96
N ALA A 61 -3.64 16.54 27.14
CA ALA A 61 -3.68 16.84 25.71
C ALA A 61 -3.95 18.33 25.43
N SER A 62 -4.90 18.95 26.15
CA SER A 62 -5.24 20.36 26.02
C SER A 62 -4.07 21.26 26.47
N ASP A 63 -3.47 20.96 27.63
CA ASP A 63 -2.31 21.66 28.16
C ASP A 63 -1.12 21.57 27.20
N TYR A 64 -0.94 20.42 26.53
CA TYR A 64 0.10 20.26 25.51
C TYR A 64 -0.20 21.09 24.25
N LEU A 65 -1.43 21.07 23.75
CA LEU A 65 -1.84 21.90 22.61
C LEU A 65 -1.71 23.41 22.91
N GLU A 66 -1.98 23.81 24.14
CA GLU A 66 -1.93 25.21 24.59
C GLU A 66 -0.50 25.69 24.89
N LYS A 67 0.23 25.00 25.77
CA LYS A 67 1.52 25.49 26.29
C LYS A 67 2.70 25.14 25.38
N GLU A 68 2.69 23.95 24.77
CA GLU A 68 3.84 23.47 24.01
C GLU A 68 3.74 23.83 22.52
N ILE A 69 2.54 23.76 21.95
CA ILE A 69 2.33 24.06 20.52
C ILE A 69 1.76 25.46 20.30
N GLY A 70 0.89 25.94 21.20
CA GLY A 70 0.15 27.19 20.98
C GLY A 70 -0.93 27.07 19.91
N LEU A 71 -1.42 25.85 19.63
CA LEU A 71 -2.44 25.62 18.60
C LEU A 71 -3.85 25.97 19.09
N VAL A 72 -4.07 25.87 20.41
CA VAL A 72 -5.35 26.12 21.06
C VAL A 72 -5.12 26.99 22.29
N LYS A 73 -6.00 27.96 22.56
CA LYS A 73 -6.02 28.72 23.83
C LYS A 73 -7.32 28.48 24.55
N ILE A 74 -7.26 28.26 25.86
CA ILE A 74 -8.45 28.04 26.68
C ILE A 74 -8.86 29.39 27.28
N GLN A 75 -9.81 30.10 26.64
CA GLN A 75 -10.18 31.47 27.04
C GLN A 75 -10.92 31.53 28.38
N ARG A 76 -11.79 30.56 28.64
CA ARG A 76 -12.58 30.51 29.88
C ARG A 76 -12.59 29.09 30.43
N ARG A 77 -12.09 28.97 31.65
CA ARG A 77 -12.33 27.87 32.57
C ARG A 77 -13.49 28.33 33.47
N LYS A 78 -14.63 27.63 33.43
CA LYS A 78 -15.85 27.92 34.24
C LYS A 78 -15.58 28.25 35.72
N VAL A 79 -14.52 27.69 36.32
CA VAL A 79 -14.04 27.92 37.68
C VAL A 79 -12.53 28.22 37.61
N GLU A 80 -12.17 29.47 37.87
CA GLU A 80 -10.77 29.92 37.89
C GLU A 80 -10.01 29.27 39.06
N GLY A 81 -8.79 28.79 38.81
CA GLY A 81 -7.95 28.14 39.82
C GLY A 81 -8.31 26.70 40.18
N LYS A 82 -9.41 26.14 39.66
CA LYS A 82 -9.82 24.74 39.91
C LYS A 82 -10.04 23.96 38.61
N PRO A 83 -8.96 23.46 37.97
CA PRO A 83 -9.07 22.75 36.70
C PRO A 83 -10.00 21.52 36.76
N ASP A 84 -10.09 20.88 37.92
CA ASP A 84 -10.91 19.68 38.10
C ASP A 84 -12.42 19.94 38.08
N GLU A 85 -12.86 21.15 38.49
CA GLU A 85 -14.28 21.57 38.53
C GLU A 85 -14.77 22.17 37.19
N ASN A 86 -13.87 22.29 36.21
CA ASN A 86 -14.20 22.83 34.90
C ASN A 86 -14.73 21.73 33.99
N ASP A 87 -16.03 21.53 33.91
CA ASP A 87 -16.60 20.58 32.95
C ASP A 87 -16.72 21.15 31.53
N ALA A 88 -16.65 22.47 31.35
CA ALA A 88 -16.83 23.17 30.07
C ALA A 88 -15.73 24.21 29.86
N ASN A 89 -15.07 24.16 28.70
CA ASN A 89 -13.96 25.05 28.33
C ASN A 89 -14.26 25.76 26.99
N LEU A 90 -13.94 27.05 26.90
CA LEU A 90 -13.92 27.77 25.62
C LEU A 90 -12.55 27.60 24.96
N TYR A 91 -12.52 26.88 23.83
CA TYR A 91 -11.31 26.66 23.04
C TYR A 91 -11.27 27.63 21.86
N GLU A 92 -10.20 28.41 21.76
CA GLU A 92 -9.88 29.23 20.59
C GLU A 92 -8.77 28.54 19.80
N ILE A 93 -9.00 28.28 18.50
CA ILE A 93 -8.08 27.52 17.64
C ILE A 93 -7.35 28.50 16.71
N PHE A 94 -6.02 28.41 16.66
CA PHE A 94 -5.15 29.35 15.93
C PHE A 94 -4.60 28.79 14.61
N ASP A 95 -5.41 28.06 13.84
CA ASP A 95 -4.98 27.39 12.61
C ASP A 95 -5.44 28.06 11.31
N ALA A 96 -6.33 29.06 11.39
CA ALA A 96 -6.92 29.69 10.20
C ALA A 96 -5.86 30.27 9.25
N TRP A 97 -4.84 30.94 9.81
CA TRP A 97 -3.76 31.53 9.02
C TRP A 97 -2.88 30.46 8.34
N LEU A 98 -2.65 29.33 9.01
CA LEU A 98 -1.98 28.16 8.43
C LEU A 98 -2.80 27.56 7.29
N ILE A 99 -4.12 27.43 7.46
CA ILE A 99 -5.02 26.84 6.45
C ILE A 99 -5.10 27.70 5.18
N HIS A 100 -5.10 29.02 5.35
CA HIS A 100 -5.21 29.95 4.23
C HIS A 100 -3.86 30.38 3.65
N GLY A 101 -2.75 30.00 4.28
CA GLY A 101 -1.41 30.43 3.86
C GLY A 101 -1.23 31.95 3.93
N VAL A 102 -1.82 32.59 4.94
CA VAL A 102 -1.75 34.04 5.15
C VAL A 102 -0.90 34.36 6.38
N THR A 103 -0.41 35.60 6.47
CA THR A 103 0.38 36.07 7.61
C THR A 103 -0.38 35.88 8.93
N PRO A 104 0.28 35.36 10.00
CA PRO A 104 -0.37 35.15 11.29
C PRO A 104 -0.87 36.48 11.89
N PRO A 105 -2.11 36.53 12.43
CA PRO A 105 -2.60 37.67 13.21
C PRO A 105 -1.75 37.92 14.46
N ALA A 106 -1.65 39.17 14.91
CA ALA A 106 -0.88 39.58 16.09
C ALA A 106 -1.19 38.78 17.38
N GLY A 107 -2.41 38.27 17.54
CA GLY A 107 -2.82 37.46 18.69
C GLY A 107 -2.39 35.99 18.64
N THR A 108 -1.71 35.56 17.58
CA THR A 108 -1.28 34.16 17.39
C THR A 108 -0.19 33.81 18.40
N PRO A 109 -0.27 32.67 19.09
CA PRO A 109 0.79 32.23 20.00
C PRO A 109 2.14 32.13 19.28
N PRO A 110 3.22 32.74 19.82
CA PRO A 110 4.51 32.80 19.13
C PRO A 110 5.16 31.41 18.98
N GLN A 111 4.85 30.44 19.87
CA GLN A 111 5.30 29.05 19.72
C GLN A 111 4.77 28.43 18.42
N LEU A 112 3.53 28.76 18.04
CA LEU A 112 2.90 28.23 16.85
C LEU A 112 3.53 28.82 15.58
N VAL A 113 3.81 30.12 15.60
CA VAL A 113 4.49 30.81 14.49
C VAL A 113 5.94 30.35 14.37
N ALA A 114 6.67 30.21 15.48
CA ALA A 114 8.02 29.65 15.49
C ALA A 114 8.06 28.24 14.89
N ARG A 115 7.07 27.41 15.23
CA ARG A 115 6.99 26.02 14.76
C ARG A 115 6.59 25.87 13.30
N TYR A 116 5.56 26.59 12.85
CA TYR A 116 4.95 26.35 11.53
C TYR A 116 5.06 27.53 10.56
N GLY A 117 5.55 28.69 10.99
CA GLY A 117 5.62 29.88 10.15
C GLY A 117 6.46 29.69 8.88
N HIS A 118 7.50 28.85 8.94
CA HIS A 118 8.32 28.48 7.79
C HIS A 118 7.55 27.74 6.67
N THR A 119 6.35 27.23 6.96
CA THR A 119 5.49 26.59 5.95
C THR A 119 4.71 27.60 5.10
N ILE A 120 4.69 28.88 5.49
CA ILE A 120 4.04 29.95 4.74
C ILE A 120 5.06 30.65 3.83
N PRO A 121 4.88 30.61 2.50
CA PRO A 121 5.81 31.25 1.57
C PRO A 121 5.95 32.75 1.86
N GLY A 122 7.19 33.19 2.05
CA GLY A 122 7.52 34.61 2.25
C GLY A 122 7.29 35.15 3.67
N LEU A 123 6.87 34.32 4.62
CA LEU A 123 6.79 34.72 6.02
C LEU A 123 8.19 34.70 6.66
N ASP A 124 8.66 35.87 7.09
CA ASP A 124 9.83 36.00 7.94
C ASP A 124 9.41 35.81 9.41
N VAL A 125 9.71 34.64 9.96
CA VAL A 125 9.34 34.25 11.33
C VAL A 125 10.05 35.11 12.37
N GLU A 126 11.32 35.45 12.15
CA GLU A 126 12.10 36.25 13.09
C GLU A 126 11.57 37.68 13.14
N ALA A 127 11.32 38.29 11.97
CA ALA A 127 10.71 39.60 11.89
C ALA A 127 9.33 39.62 12.55
N TRP A 128 8.47 38.64 12.25
CA TRP A 128 7.13 38.57 12.83
C TRP A 128 7.16 38.45 14.36
N VAL A 129 8.01 37.57 14.90
CA VAL A 129 8.14 37.38 16.36
C VAL A 129 8.70 38.63 17.01
N SER A 130 9.69 39.29 16.41
CA SER A 130 10.27 40.52 16.95
C SER A 130 9.25 41.67 17.02
N GLU A 131 8.31 41.73 16.08
CA GLU A 131 7.26 42.76 16.02
C GLU A 131 6.10 42.46 16.97
N HIS A 132 5.62 41.21 17.03
CA HIS A 132 4.37 40.85 17.70
C HIS A 132 4.55 40.20 19.08
N ALA A 133 5.73 39.64 19.36
CA ALA A 133 6.04 38.95 20.61
C ALA A 133 7.52 39.16 21.01
N PRO A 134 7.96 40.42 21.26
CA PRO A 134 9.36 40.75 21.53
C PRO A 134 9.91 40.07 22.80
N ASP A 135 9.05 39.71 23.75
CA ASP A 135 9.42 39.02 24.97
C ASP A 135 9.61 37.50 24.78
N PHE A 136 9.31 36.96 23.60
CA PHE A 136 9.46 35.54 23.29
C PHE A 136 10.89 35.23 22.81
N ASP A 137 11.63 34.47 23.60
CA ASP A 137 12.96 33.98 23.24
C ASP A 137 12.87 32.89 22.14
N LEU A 138 12.82 33.34 20.88
CA LEU A 138 12.71 32.48 19.71
C LEU A 138 13.90 31.51 19.61
N MET A 139 15.12 32.00 19.87
CA MET A 139 16.34 31.20 19.75
C MET A 139 16.42 30.13 20.85
N GLY A 140 16.10 30.50 22.10
CA GLY A 140 16.03 29.55 23.20
C GLY A 140 14.95 28.50 22.98
N TRP A 141 13.78 28.90 22.48
CA TRP A 141 12.70 27.98 22.14
C TRP A 141 13.10 27.00 21.02
N GLN A 142 13.68 27.48 19.93
CA GLN A 142 14.15 26.63 18.82
C GLN A 142 15.21 25.63 19.29
N SER A 143 16.20 26.09 20.07
CA SER A 143 17.24 25.21 20.63
C SER A 143 16.65 24.12 21.52
N ALA A 144 15.71 24.47 22.40
CA ALA A 144 15.04 23.50 23.27
C ALA A 144 14.18 22.50 22.48
N TYR A 145 13.50 22.97 21.44
CA TYR A 145 12.70 22.12 20.54
C TYR A 145 13.58 21.12 19.77
N ASP A 146 14.69 21.58 19.19
CA ASP A 146 15.63 20.73 18.47
C ASP A 146 16.32 19.71 19.36
N GLU A 147 16.67 20.08 20.60
CA GLU A 147 17.18 19.15 21.60
C GLU A 147 16.15 18.07 21.95
N LYS A 148 14.89 18.46 22.16
CA LYS A 148 13.78 17.53 22.41
C LYS A 148 13.60 16.57 21.23
N LEU A 149 13.63 17.06 20.00
CA LEU A 149 13.50 16.24 18.80
C LEU A 149 14.68 15.26 18.67
N ARG A 150 15.92 15.71 18.87
CA ARG A 150 17.12 14.85 18.90
C ARG A 150 17.02 13.77 19.98
N ALA A 151 16.58 14.11 21.19
CA ALA A 151 16.39 13.16 22.27
C ALA A 151 15.32 12.10 21.92
N GLN A 152 14.23 12.49 21.26
CA GLN A 152 13.21 11.55 20.77
C GLN A 152 13.78 10.61 19.70
N HIS A 153 14.55 11.12 18.74
CA HIS A 153 15.20 10.29 17.72
C HIS A 153 16.19 9.30 18.34
N ALA A 154 17.02 9.74 19.29
CA ALA A 154 17.94 8.89 20.02
C ALA A 154 17.22 7.77 20.78
N LYS A 155 16.09 8.08 21.45
CA LYS A 155 15.28 7.09 22.16
C LYS A 155 14.67 6.05 21.21
N ARG A 156 14.16 6.47 20.04
CA ARG A 156 13.64 5.55 19.01
C ARG A 156 14.75 4.65 18.45
N GLU A 157 15.94 5.19 18.23
CA GLU A 157 17.09 4.42 17.77
C GLU A 157 17.57 3.41 18.82
N GLU A 158 17.63 3.81 20.09
CA GLU A 158 17.96 2.92 21.20
C GLU A 158 16.93 1.79 21.32
N GLN A 159 15.63 2.08 21.15
CA GLN A 159 14.58 1.07 21.13
C GLN A 159 14.77 0.07 19.98
N ARG A 160 15.07 0.55 18.76
CA ARG A 160 15.38 -0.32 17.62
C ARG A 160 16.63 -1.17 17.88
N ARG A 161 17.66 -0.61 18.53
CA ARG A 161 18.86 -1.35 18.93
C ARG A 161 18.54 -2.45 19.96
N LYS A 162 17.73 -2.15 20.98
CA LYS A 162 17.25 -3.12 21.98
C LYS A 162 16.43 -4.23 21.34
N GLU A 163 15.55 -3.90 20.39
CA GLU A 163 14.76 -4.89 19.66
C GLU A 163 15.63 -5.81 18.81
N ARG A 164 16.60 -5.26 18.05
CA ARG A 164 17.58 -6.05 17.29
C ARG A 164 18.40 -6.97 18.22
N ALA A 165 18.79 -6.50 19.40
CA ALA A 165 19.49 -7.31 20.39
C ALA A 165 18.62 -8.44 20.97
N ARG A 166 17.31 -8.21 21.15
CA ARG A 166 16.36 -9.25 21.57
C ARG A 166 16.18 -10.32 20.49
N ARG A 167 16.09 -9.94 19.21
CA ARG A 167 15.96 -10.88 18.08
C ARG A 167 17.23 -11.71 17.86
N LYS A 168 18.41 -11.18 18.15
CA LYS A 168 19.70 -11.88 17.99
C LYS A 168 20.02 -12.90 19.08
N LYS A 169 19.27 -12.97 20.19
CA LYS A 169 19.52 -14.02 21.19
C LYS A 169 19.04 -15.36 20.61
N PRO A 170 19.95 -16.30 20.27
CA PRO A 170 19.53 -17.60 19.77
C PRO A 170 18.63 -18.24 20.83
N ARG A 171 17.50 -18.82 20.41
CA ARG A 171 16.62 -19.61 21.28
C ARG A 171 17.43 -20.77 21.84
N LYS A 172 18.07 -20.57 22.99
CA LYS A 172 18.84 -21.58 23.70
C LYS A 172 17.84 -22.50 24.40
N GLY A 173 17.63 -23.68 23.84
CA GLY A 173 16.97 -24.80 24.52
C GLY A 173 15.48 -24.97 24.26
N GLY A 174 15.14 -25.42 23.05
CA GLY A 174 13.99 -26.31 22.88
C GLY A 174 14.55 -27.69 22.57
N GLY A 175 14.85 -28.46 23.63
CA GLY A 175 15.33 -29.82 23.50
C GLY A 175 14.27 -30.68 22.83
N VAL A 176 14.52 -31.05 21.57
CA VAL A 176 14.03 -32.33 21.03
C VAL A 176 15.14 -33.32 21.34
N MET A 177 14.98 -34.00 22.48
CA MET A 177 15.54 -35.34 22.63
C MET A 177 14.83 -36.19 21.57
N ASP A 178 15.52 -36.55 20.50
CA ASP A 178 15.31 -37.88 19.94
C ASP A 178 16.68 -38.47 19.62
N GLU A 179 16.91 -39.51 20.40
CA GLU A 179 18.01 -40.44 20.44
C GLU A 179 17.87 -41.39 19.24
N ALA A 180 18.78 -41.27 18.27
CA ALA A 180 19.04 -42.33 17.30
C ALA A 180 20.47 -42.19 16.72
N THR A 181 21.37 -42.97 17.31
CA THR A 181 22.41 -43.80 16.67
C THR A 181 23.47 -43.13 15.77
N PRO A 182 24.77 -43.25 16.11
CA PRO A 182 25.86 -42.88 15.23
C PRO A 182 26.30 -44.08 14.37
N GLU A 183 26.54 -43.89 13.07
CA GLU A 183 27.59 -44.60 12.32
C GLU A 183 27.74 -44.07 10.88
N GLY A 184 29.01 -43.87 10.48
CA GLY A 184 29.48 -43.65 9.09
C GLY A 184 29.17 -42.25 8.53
N THR A 185 30.06 -41.53 7.87
CA THR A 185 31.31 -41.87 7.18
C THR A 185 32.01 -40.55 6.85
N GLU A 186 33.33 -40.58 6.76
CA GLU A 186 34.17 -39.51 6.23
C GLU A 186 33.75 -39.17 4.80
N GLU A 187 33.54 -37.87 4.49
CA GLU A 187 33.83 -37.31 3.17
C GLU A 187 33.89 -35.77 3.22
N GLU A 188 35.12 -35.29 3.12
CA GLU A 188 35.62 -34.25 2.22
C GLU A 188 34.63 -33.25 1.56
N GLY A 189 34.86 -31.96 1.83
CA GLY A 189 34.75 -30.89 0.82
C GLY A 189 33.40 -30.17 0.70
N GLY A 190 33.40 -28.86 0.98
CA GLY A 190 32.28 -28.01 0.54
C GLY A 190 32.09 -26.71 1.30
N SER A 191 32.98 -25.73 1.08
CA SER A 191 32.73 -24.33 1.42
C SER A 191 31.55 -23.80 0.58
N VAL A 192 30.37 -23.67 1.16
CA VAL A 192 29.28 -22.86 0.59
C VAL A 192 28.70 -21.95 1.67
N THR A 193 28.98 -20.66 1.52
CA THR A 193 28.29 -19.56 2.18
C THR A 193 26.85 -19.49 1.66
N GLY A 194 25.90 -20.07 2.39
CA GLY A 194 24.46 -19.99 2.12
C GLY A 194 23.73 -19.33 3.28
N ASP A 195 23.40 -18.06 3.11
CA ASP A 195 22.69 -17.21 4.05
C ASP A 195 21.23 -17.69 4.18
N ALA A 196 20.93 -18.45 5.23
CA ALA A 196 19.58 -18.94 5.53
C ALA A 196 18.98 -18.16 6.72
N THR A 197 18.25 -17.10 6.40
CA THR A 197 17.25 -16.49 7.28
C THR A 197 15.88 -16.93 6.75
N GLY A 198 14.90 -17.43 7.50
CA GLY A 198 14.63 -17.38 8.92
C GLY A 198 13.11 -17.17 9.04
N GLY A 199 12.37 -18.25 9.27
CA GLY A 199 10.91 -18.23 9.32
C GLY A 199 10.36 -17.30 10.42
N VAL A 200 9.35 -16.50 10.08
CA VAL A 200 8.62 -15.64 11.01
C VAL A 200 7.24 -16.25 11.25
N THR A 201 7.03 -16.74 12.47
CA THR A 201 5.71 -16.99 13.04
C THR A 201 5.02 -15.66 13.31
N HIS A 202 3.83 -15.48 12.73
CA HIS A 202 2.93 -14.37 13.01
C HIS A 202 2.52 -14.34 14.49
N ASP A 203 2.72 -13.19 15.14
CA ASP A 203 2.02 -12.81 16.36
C ASP A 203 0.56 -12.51 16.01
N VAL A 204 -0.32 -13.39 16.47
CA VAL A 204 -1.77 -13.13 16.61
C VAL A 204 -1.95 -12.55 18.01
N THR A 205 -2.11 -11.23 18.11
CA THR A 205 -2.72 -10.64 19.31
C THR A 205 -4.24 -10.70 19.14
N GLY A 206 -4.86 -11.42 20.07
CA GLY A 206 -6.24 -11.88 20.00
C GLY A 206 -7.28 -10.76 20.06
N GLY A 207 -8.43 -11.08 19.46
CA GLY A 207 -9.70 -10.48 19.83
C GLY A 207 -10.31 -11.16 21.06
N VAL A 208 -11.48 -10.62 21.45
CA VAL A 208 -12.60 -11.16 22.25
C VAL A 208 -13.08 -10.01 23.15
N MET A 209 -14.34 -9.58 23.25
CA MET A 209 -15.64 -9.83 22.61
C MET A 209 -16.53 -8.66 23.11
N SER A 210 -17.54 -8.26 22.35
CA SER A 210 -18.96 -8.22 22.79
C SER A 210 -19.80 -7.39 21.83
N ASP A 211 -20.54 -8.09 20.97
CA ASP A 211 -21.90 -7.70 20.61
C ASP A 211 -22.72 -7.49 21.89
N ALA A 212 -23.46 -6.37 21.99
CA ALA A 212 -24.85 -6.37 22.48
C ALA A 212 -25.49 -4.96 22.41
N LEU A 213 -26.68 -4.94 21.78
CA LEU A 213 -27.81 -4.00 21.96
C LEU A 213 -27.88 -2.72 21.13
N SER A 214 -28.56 -2.86 20.00
CA SER A 214 -29.68 -1.99 19.62
C SER A 214 -30.53 -1.61 20.83
N ARG A 215 -30.71 -0.31 21.08
CA ARG A 215 -31.85 0.19 21.85
C ARG A 215 -32.36 1.51 21.28
N THR A 216 -33.54 1.38 20.70
CA THR A 216 -34.58 2.37 20.45
C THR A 216 -34.52 3.63 21.31
N GLY A 217 -34.76 4.76 20.66
CA GLY A 217 -34.86 6.08 21.28
C GLY A 217 -35.97 6.20 22.32
N SER A 218 -35.80 7.21 23.17
CA SER A 218 -36.83 7.77 24.04
C SER A 218 -36.57 9.27 24.20
N PRO A 219 -37.63 10.05 24.46
CA PRO A 219 -37.76 11.43 24.01
C PRO A 219 -37.24 12.47 24.99
N ASP A 220 -37.07 13.65 24.41
CA ASP A 220 -36.86 14.98 24.96
C ASP A 220 -37.81 15.30 26.13
N PRO A 221 -37.32 15.69 27.32
CA PRO A 221 -38.14 16.34 28.32
C PRO A 221 -37.99 17.87 28.22
N SER A 222 -38.99 18.49 27.59
CA SER A 222 -39.34 19.89 27.79
C SER A 222 -39.69 20.13 29.25
N PHE A 223 -39.05 21.11 29.90
CA PHE A 223 -39.62 21.80 31.05
C PHE A 223 -39.40 23.33 30.96
N PRO A 224 -40.39 24.13 31.42
CA PRO A 224 -40.45 25.57 31.19
C PRO A 224 -39.70 26.40 32.22
N GLU A 225 -39.43 27.65 31.85
CA GLU A 225 -39.17 28.78 32.75
C GLU A 225 -40.22 28.84 33.87
N SER A 226 -39.76 29.05 35.12
CA SER A 226 -40.24 30.12 36.00
C SER A 226 -39.66 30.01 37.43
N ASP A 227 -39.27 31.19 37.92
CA ASP A 227 -39.33 31.67 39.31
C ASP A 227 -38.38 31.12 40.40
N ALA A 228 -37.44 32.00 40.78
CA ALA A 228 -36.86 32.06 42.11
C ALA A 228 -37.93 32.45 43.15
N PRO A 229 -37.79 32.07 44.44
CA PRO A 229 -37.12 32.99 45.36
C PRO A 229 -36.34 32.37 46.55
N SER A 230 -35.31 33.11 46.97
CA SER A 230 -34.93 33.49 48.35
C SER A 230 -35.08 32.49 49.52
N GLY A 231 -33.95 32.20 50.19
CA GLY A 231 -33.84 32.55 51.62
C GLY A 231 -33.36 31.48 52.62
N ARG A 232 -32.26 31.84 53.31
CA ARG A 232 -31.86 31.54 54.71
C ARG A 232 -30.88 30.39 55.02
N ARG A 233 -29.69 30.83 55.46
CA ARG A 233 -28.63 30.23 56.32
C ARG A 233 -29.16 29.79 57.72
N PRO A 234 -28.31 29.37 58.69
CA PRO A 234 -27.14 28.46 58.72
C PRO A 234 -27.19 27.45 59.90
N VAL A 235 -26.35 26.40 59.92
CA VAL A 235 -25.89 25.77 61.19
C VAL A 235 -24.43 25.31 61.06
N ASP A 236 -23.61 25.82 62.00
CA ASP A 236 -22.23 25.45 62.33
C ASP A 236 -22.11 24.08 63.00
N GLY A 237 -20.96 23.40 62.86
CA GLY A 237 -20.69 22.17 63.61
C GLY A 237 -19.29 21.56 63.47
N ARG A 238 -18.26 22.26 63.97
CA ARG A 238 -17.02 21.78 64.63
C ARG A 238 -16.36 20.42 64.24
N SER A 239 -15.12 20.54 63.76
CA SER A 239 -13.90 19.73 63.99
C SER A 239 -13.71 19.16 65.43
N PRO A 240 -12.72 18.28 65.78
CA PRO A 240 -11.50 17.87 65.01
C PRO A 240 -11.01 16.38 65.15
N SER A 241 -10.02 16.06 64.30
CA SER A 241 -8.75 15.31 64.50
C SER A 241 -8.63 13.91 65.18
N THR A 242 -7.73 13.13 64.58
CA THR A 242 -6.60 12.35 65.15
C THR A 242 -6.57 10.84 64.91
N SER A 243 -5.44 10.42 64.33
CA SER A 243 -4.54 9.32 64.77
C SER A 243 -4.98 7.86 64.73
N GLY A 244 -4.09 7.02 64.18
CA GLY A 244 -3.62 5.86 64.94
C GLY A 244 -3.92 4.46 64.38
N SER A 245 -2.97 3.96 63.61
CA SER A 245 -2.49 2.58 63.46
C SER A 245 -2.99 1.49 64.44
N ARG A 246 -3.28 0.27 63.92
CA ARG A 246 -2.53 -1.01 64.17
C ARG A 246 -3.32 -2.29 63.83
N ALA A 247 -2.54 -3.30 63.39
CA ALA A 247 -2.60 -4.74 63.71
C ALA A 247 -3.83 -5.56 63.23
N ALA A 248 -3.75 -6.85 62.90
CA ALA A 248 -2.67 -7.85 62.79
C ALA A 248 -3.28 -9.16 62.24
N GLY A 249 -2.41 -10.10 61.85
CA GLY A 249 -2.66 -11.54 61.76
C GLY A 249 -2.90 -12.03 60.32
N GLY A 250 -2.25 -13.07 59.81
CA GLY A 250 -1.27 -14.00 60.36
C GLY A 250 -1.03 -15.08 59.29
N GLU A 251 0.24 -15.23 58.91
CA GLU A 251 0.98 -16.50 58.82
C GLU A 251 0.21 -17.83 58.63
N GLY A 252 0.69 -18.64 57.69
CA GLY A 252 0.34 -20.06 57.59
C GLY A 252 0.77 -20.66 56.26
N GLY A 253 1.99 -21.21 56.21
CA GLY A 253 2.57 -21.85 55.03
C GLY A 253 2.34 -23.36 54.94
N SER A 254 3.00 -23.91 53.92
CA SER A 254 3.50 -25.28 53.75
C SER A 254 2.70 -26.27 52.91
N ALA A 255 3.49 -26.92 52.06
CA ALA A 255 3.19 -27.93 51.05
C ALA A 255 2.98 -29.34 51.63
N ALA A 256 2.31 -30.22 50.89
CA ALA A 256 2.67 -31.64 50.79
C ALA A 256 2.00 -32.33 49.60
N SER A 257 2.76 -33.28 49.06
CA SER A 257 2.52 -34.21 47.95
C SER A 257 1.64 -35.41 48.35
N GLY A 258 0.96 -36.05 47.40
CA GLY A 258 0.34 -37.37 47.63
C GLY A 258 -0.58 -37.88 46.51
N LYS A 259 -0.09 -38.88 45.78
CA LYS A 259 -0.72 -39.68 44.70
C LYS A 259 -2.10 -40.25 45.04
N THR A 260 -3.00 -40.35 44.04
CA THR A 260 -3.54 -41.63 43.51
C THR A 260 -4.53 -41.39 42.35
N GLN A 261 -4.37 -42.15 41.26
CA GLN A 261 -5.36 -42.29 40.19
C GLN A 261 -6.57 -43.13 40.66
N PRO A 262 -7.68 -43.11 39.90
CA PRO A 262 -7.95 -44.30 39.10
C PRO A 262 -8.30 -44.03 37.64
N SER A 263 -7.89 -45.01 36.84
CA SER A 263 -8.20 -45.26 35.43
C SER A 263 -9.70 -45.15 35.12
N SER A 264 -10.04 -44.42 34.06
CA SER A 264 -11.24 -44.71 33.28
C SER A 264 -10.87 -44.85 31.80
N THR A 265 -11.23 -46.01 31.30
CA THR A 265 -10.98 -46.58 30.00
C THR A 265 -11.84 -45.93 28.92
N THR A 266 -11.21 -45.63 27.79
CA THR A 266 -11.80 -45.68 26.43
C THR A 266 -13.15 -45.01 26.21
N SER A 267 -13.09 -43.74 25.78
CA SER A 267 -13.92 -43.30 24.65
C SER A 267 -13.04 -42.46 23.71
N LYS A 268 -12.59 -43.10 22.63
CA LYS A 268 -12.03 -42.41 21.45
C LYS A 268 -13.15 -41.53 20.89
N THR A 269 -13.18 -40.26 21.26
CA THR A 269 -13.87 -39.24 20.48
C THR A 269 -13.19 -39.17 19.11
N PRO A 270 -13.91 -39.36 17.99
CA PRO A 270 -13.32 -39.12 16.69
C PRO A 270 -12.93 -37.64 16.64
N ALA A 271 -11.66 -37.39 16.32
CA ALA A 271 -11.17 -36.06 16.01
C ALA A 271 -12.15 -35.40 15.05
N ALA A 272 -12.78 -34.32 15.49
CA ALA A 272 -13.67 -33.52 14.66
C ALA A 272 -12.88 -33.17 13.39
N SER A 273 -13.22 -33.83 12.28
CA SER A 273 -12.63 -33.53 10.98
C SER A 273 -12.85 -32.04 10.77
N ARG A 274 -11.77 -31.26 10.70
CA ARG A 274 -11.82 -29.83 10.42
C ARG A 274 -12.60 -29.69 9.13
N LYS A 275 -13.86 -29.26 9.22
CA LYS A 275 -14.73 -29.06 8.06
C LYS A 275 -13.94 -28.19 7.08
N ALA A 276 -13.81 -28.64 5.83
CA ALA A 276 -13.12 -27.89 4.81
C ALA A 276 -13.69 -26.46 4.80
N LYS A 277 -12.80 -25.46 4.95
CA LYS A 277 -13.18 -24.05 5.13
C LYS A 277 -14.04 -23.52 3.97
N HIS A 278 -13.83 -24.07 2.78
CA HIS A 278 -14.52 -23.67 1.55
C HIS A 278 -15.26 -24.86 0.94
N THR A 279 -16.43 -24.59 0.37
CA THR A 279 -17.18 -25.58 -0.41
C THR A 279 -16.50 -25.86 -1.74
N LYS A 280 -16.77 -27.02 -2.36
CA LYS A 280 -16.22 -27.37 -3.68
C LYS A 280 -16.60 -26.33 -4.76
N ALA A 281 -17.79 -25.75 -4.67
CA ALA A 281 -18.25 -24.68 -5.55
C ALA A 281 -17.41 -23.40 -5.37
N GLN A 282 -17.14 -22.99 -4.13
CA GLN A 282 -16.28 -21.84 -3.84
C GLN A 282 -14.86 -22.05 -4.37
N LEU A 283 -14.29 -23.26 -4.23
CA LEU A 283 -12.96 -23.59 -4.75
C LEU A 283 -12.91 -23.63 -6.29
N ASN A 284 -14.01 -23.96 -6.97
CA ASN A 284 -14.09 -23.84 -8.43
C ASN A 284 -14.04 -22.37 -8.86
N ILE A 285 -14.78 -21.49 -8.18
CA ILE A 285 -14.77 -20.05 -8.45
C ILE A 285 -13.37 -19.47 -8.21
N VAL A 286 -12.72 -19.85 -7.11
CA VAL A 286 -11.34 -19.43 -6.82
C VAL A 286 -10.39 -19.89 -7.92
N ARG A 287 -10.53 -21.13 -8.43
CA ARG A 287 -9.71 -21.62 -9.55
C ARG A 287 -9.96 -20.84 -10.84
N GLN A 288 -11.19 -20.45 -11.13
CA GLN A 288 -11.51 -19.59 -12.28
C GLN A 288 -10.83 -18.22 -12.16
N VAL A 289 -10.94 -17.56 -10.99
CA VAL A 289 -10.27 -16.27 -10.76
C VAL A 289 -8.75 -16.39 -10.85
N ARG A 290 -8.18 -17.49 -10.34
CA ARG A 290 -6.73 -17.72 -10.40
C ARG A 290 -6.20 -17.91 -11.82
N ALA A 291 -7.02 -18.41 -12.74
CA ALA A 291 -6.63 -18.56 -14.14
C ALA A 291 -6.43 -17.21 -14.85
N PHE A 292 -6.91 -16.10 -14.29
CA PHE A 292 -6.67 -14.75 -14.82
C PHE A 292 -5.36 -14.11 -14.33
N TYR A 293 -4.65 -14.73 -13.39
CA TYR A 293 -3.28 -14.28 -13.12
C TYR A 293 -2.40 -14.55 -14.34
N PRO A 294 -1.45 -13.65 -14.64
CA PRO A 294 -0.44 -13.92 -15.67
C PRO A 294 0.22 -15.27 -15.41
N PRO A 295 0.40 -16.14 -16.43
CA PRO A 295 0.82 -17.52 -16.24
C PRO A 295 2.18 -17.61 -15.52
N GLU A 296 3.10 -16.70 -15.83
CA GLU A 296 4.40 -16.59 -15.16
C GLU A 296 4.29 -16.34 -13.66
N PHE A 297 3.27 -15.61 -13.22
CA PHE A 297 3.01 -15.31 -11.82
C PHE A 297 2.10 -16.35 -11.15
N GLY A 298 1.15 -16.89 -11.90
CA GLY A 298 0.17 -17.88 -11.47
C GLY A 298 0.80 -19.20 -11.03
N ASN A 299 1.84 -19.64 -11.73
CA ASN A 299 2.54 -20.89 -11.44
C ASN A 299 3.29 -20.87 -10.10
N ASP A 300 3.75 -19.70 -9.67
CA ASP A 300 4.49 -19.52 -8.41
C ASP A 300 3.58 -19.32 -7.19
N LEU A 301 2.26 -19.22 -7.39
CA LEU A 301 1.32 -18.95 -6.32
C LEU A 301 0.87 -20.25 -5.61
N PRO A 302 1.21 -20.46 -4.32
CA PRO A 302 0.73 -21.62 -3.58
C PRO A 302 -0.78 -21.59 -3.36
N GLU A 303 -1.40 -22.75 -3.17
CA GLU A 303 -2.80 -22.87 -2.78
C GLU A 303 -2.99 -22.53 -1.29
N LEU A 304 -3.01 -21.23 -0.98
CA LEU A 304 -3.20 -20.74 0.38
C LEU A 304 -4.66 -20.31 0.65
N PRO A 305 -5.24 -20.66 1.82
CA PRO A 305 -6.58 -20.23 2.20
C PRO A 305 -6.76 -18.70 2.23
N SER A 306 -5.71 -17.95 2.54
CA SER A 306 -5.76 -16.48 2.60
C SER A 306 -6.07 -15.84 1.26
N LEU A 307 -5.55 -16.40 0.15
CA LEU A 307 -5.86 -15.93 -1.19
C LEU A 307 -7.28 -16.31 -1.59
N SER A 308 -7.71 -17.54 -1.26
CA SER A 308 -9.09 -18.00 -1.48
C SER A 308 -10.10 -17.13 -0.72
N ASP A 309 -9.82 -16.81 0.56
CA ASP A 309 -10.64 -15.91 1.37
C ASP A 309 -10.72 -14.51 0.75
N ALA A 310 -9.59 -13.96 0.29
CA ALA A 310 -9.54 -12.64 -0.34
C ALA A 310 -10.35 -12.57 -1.64
N ILE A 311 -10.28 -13.61 -2.47
CA ILE A 311 -11.07 -13.72 -3.71
C ILE A 311 -12.56 -13.78 -3.38
N LEU A 312 -12.97 -14.69 -2.50
CA LEU A 312 -14.38 -14.84 -2.13
C LEU A 312 -14.92 -13.59 -1.42
N SER A 313 -14.11 -12.94 -0.59
CA SER A 313 -14.46 -11.68 0.08
C SER A 313 -14.62 -10.54 -0.91
N ALA A 314 -13.75 -10.42 -1.91
CA ALA A 314 -13.87 -9.39 -2.95
C ALA A 314 -15.16 -9.58 -3.76
N MET A 315 -15.49 -10.81 -4.14
CA MET A 315 -16.75 -11.11 -4.83
C MET A 315 -17.97 -10.79 -3.97
N ALA A 316 -17.95 -11.17 -2.69
CA ALA A 316 -19.08 -10.97 -1.79
C ALA A 316 -19.31 -9.49 -1.43
N THR A 317 -18.23 -8.70 -1.30
CA THR A 317 -18.32 -7.29 -0.91
C THR A 317 -18.72 -6.40 -2.09
N ASP A 318 -18.18 -6.67 -3.27
CA ASP A 318 -18.36 -5.81 -4.45
C ASP A 318 -19.48 -6.30 -5.37
N GLY A 319 -20.04 -7.50 -5.14
CA GLY A 319 -21.04 -8.13 -6.02
C GLY A 319 -20.50 -8.48 -7.41
N ARG A 320 -19.18 -8.70 -7.53
CA ARG A 320 -18.48 -8.86 -8.82
C ARG A 320 -18.47 -10.29 -9.33
N THR A 321 -18.48 -10.44 -10.65
CA THR A 321 -18.27 -11.73 -11.32
C THR A 321 -16.79 -12.12 -11.33
N PRO A 322 -16.45 -13.41 -11.52
CA PRO A 322 -15.07 -13.86 -11.65
C PRO A 322 -14.29 -13.14 -12.77
N GLU A 323 -14.96 -12.86 -13.88
CA GLU A 323 -14.39 -12.18 -15.05
C GLU A 323 -14.02 -10.74 -14.74
N GLN A 324 -14.90 -10.01 -14.03
CA GLN A 324 -14.63 -8.64 -13.58
C GLN A 324 -13.44 -8.58 -12.61
N ILE A 325 -13.29 -9.60 -11.75
CA ILE A 325 -12.08 -9.72 -10.92
C ILE A 325 -10.86 -10.05 -11.76
N GLY A 326 -11.00 -10.87 -12.81
CA GLY A 326 -9.94 -11.14 -13.78
C GLY A 326 -9.42 -9.88 -14.47
N GLU A 327 -10.33 -9.04 -14.98
CA GLU A 327 -10.00 -7.73 -15.57
C GLU A 327 -9.28 -6.83 -14.55
N ARG A 328 -9.73 -6.86 -13.28
CA ARG A 328 -9.08 -6.13 -12.19
C ARG A 328 -7.65 -6.62 -11.95
N ILE A 329 -7.42 -7.92 -11.95
CA ILE A 329 -6.09 -8.52 -11.79
C ILE A 329 -5.17 -8.05 -12.91
N LEU A 330 -5.59 -8.20 -14.17
CA LEU A 330 -4.79 -7.85 -15.34
C LEU A 330 -4.46 -6.36 -15.40
N TYR A 331 -5.44 -5.49 -15.14
CA TYR A 331 -5.20 -4.06 -15.10
C TYR A 331 -4.15 -3.70 -14.05
N ARG A 332 -4.30 -4.23 -12.83
CA ARG A 332 -3.37 -3.90 -11.74
C ARG A 332 -2.00 -4.49 -11.96
N TRP A 333 -1.90 -5.69 -12.55
CA TRP A 333 -0.63 -6.29 -12.92
C TRP A 333 0.22 -5.33 -13.75
N LEU A 334 -0.38 -4.76 -14.80
CA LEU A 334 0.26 -3.85 -15.74
C LEU A 334 0.47 -2.44 -15.16
N HIS A 335 -0.54 -1.87 -14.49
CA HIS A 335 -0.54 -0.44 -14.15
C HIS A 335 -0.05 -0.13 -12.73
N HIS A 336 -0.06 -1.08 -11.79
CA HIS A 336 0.38 -0.84 -10.41
C HIS A 336 1.85 -1.22 -10.18
N GLY A 337 2.58 -1.55 -11.25
CA GLY A 337 3.99 -1.93 -11.23
C GLY A 337 4.26 -3.32 -10.68
N TYR A 338 3.25 -4.20 -10.60
CA TYR A 338 3.47 -5.58 -10.17
C TYR A 338 4.27 -6.38 -11.20
N ALA A 339 3.97 -6.22 -12.49
CA ALA A 339 4.73 -6.85 -13.57
C ALA A 339 6.22 -6.49 -13.53
N GLU A 340 6.52 -5.18 -13.44
CA GLU A 340 7.90 -4.69 -13.34
C GLU A 340 8.61 -5.26 -12.10
N LYS A 341 7.95 -5.24 -10.94
CA LYS A 341 8.53 -5.78 -9.70
C LYS A 341 8.78 -7.27 -9.77
N PHE A 342 7.90 -8.01 -10.43
CA PHE A 342 8.05 -9.45 -10.63
C PHE A 342 9.25 -9.75 -11.53
N HIS A 343 9.33 -9.15 -12.71
CA HIS A 343 10.43 -9.39 -13.66
C HIS A 343 11.79 -8.87 -13.15
N THR A 344 11.81 -7.82 -12.32
CA THR A 344 13.03 -7.33 -11.67
C THR A 344 13.44 -8.12 -10.43
N GLY A 345 12.64 -9.10 -9.99
CA GLY A 345 12.87 -9.86 -8.76
C GLY A 345 12.74 -9.04 -7.48
N THR A 346 12.14 -7.85 -7.54
CA THR A 346 11.94 -6.96 -6.39
C THR A 346 10.61 -7.22 -5.67
N LEU A 347 9.81 -8.16 -6.15
CA LEU A 347 8.53 -8.54 -5.54
C LEU A 347 8.75 -9.45 -4.31
N GLU A 348 8.88 -8.86 -3.13
CA GLU A 348 9.18 -9.58 -1.87
C GLU A 348 8.13 -10.64 -1.47
N ASN A 349 6.86 -10.43 -1.83
CA ASN A 349 5.76 -11.31 -1.40
C ASN A 349 4.72 -11.52 -2.54
N PRO A 350 4.79 -12.63 -3.29
CA PRO A 350 3.87 -12.89 -4.40
C PRO A 350 2.43 -13.09 -3.93
N VAL A 351 2.22 -13.76 -2.79
CA VAL A 351 0.87 -13.98 -2.24
C VAL A 351 0.24 -12.66 -1.82
N GLY A 352 1.01 -11.77 -1.19
CA GLY A 352 0.58 -10.42 -0.84
C GLY A 352 0.22 -9.58 -2.07
N ALA A 353 0.98 -9.72 -3.16
CA ALA A 353 0.68 -9.07 -4.44
C ALA A 353 -0.61 -9.61 -5.07
N ALA A 354 -0.83 -10.92 -5.07
CA ALA A 354 -2.07 -11.55 -5.53
C ALA A 354 -3.29 -11.04 -4.74
N ILE A 355 -3.21 -11.05 -3.41
CA ILE A 355 -4.27 -10.48 -2.55
C ILE A 355 -4.49 -8.99 -2.84
N GLY A 356 -3.40 -8.24 -3.05
CA GLY A 356 -3.44 -6.82 -3.41
C GLY A 356 -4.13 -6.53 -4.75
N MET A 357 -3.99 -7.43 -5.72
CA MET A 357 -4.65 -7.31 -7.03
C MET A 357 -6.16 -7.57 -6.95
N VAL A 358 -6.61 -8.50 -6.10
CA VAL A 358 -8.03 -8.86 -6.01
C VAL A 358 -8.82 -7.94 -5.09
N ARG A 359 -8.24 -7.49 -3.97
CA ARG A 359 -8.95 -6.72 -2.95
C ARG A 359 -9.45 -5.36 -3.47
N PRO A 360 -10.58 -4.83 -2.98
CA PRO A 360 -10.94 -3.44 -3.22
C PRO A 360 -9.84 -2.50 -2.71
N LEU A 361 -9.54 -1.44 -3.46
CA LEU A 361 -8.62 -0.41 -3.00
C LEU A 361 -9.30 0.40 -1.90
N ARG A 362 -8.62 0.56 -0.77
CA ARG A 362 -9.12 1.33 0.37
C ARG A 362 -8.60 2.75 0.29
N ARG A 363 -9.35 3.70 0.87
CA ARG A 363 -8.89 5.09 1.03
C ARG A 363 -7.55 5.08 1.81
N GLY A 364 -6.47 5.44 1.13
CA GLY A 364 -5.10 5.40 1.66
C GLY A 364 -4.15 4.47 0.91
N ASP A 365 -4.65 3.53 0.09
CA ASP A 365 -3.80 2.80 -0.85
C ASP A 365 -3.24 3.78 -1.90
N CYS A 366 -1.97 3.64 -2.27
CA CYS A 366 -1.28 4.56 -3.20
C CYS A 366 -1.96 4.69 -4.57
N TYR A 367 -2.74 3.68 -4.96
CA TYR A 367 -3.47 3.63 -6.23
C TYR A 367 -4.98 3.88 -6.08
N ALA A 368 -5.49 4.05 -4.86
CA ALA A 368 -6.92 4.28 -4.66
C ALA A 368 -7.36 5.59 -5.35
N CYS A 369 -8.47 5.54 -6.07
CA CYS A 369 -9.16 6.76 -6.47
C CYS A 369 -9.92 7.34 -5.27
N ALA A 370 -10.09 8.66 -5.23
CA ALA A 370 -10.93 9.29 -4.22
C ALA A 370 -12.42 8.99 -4.42
N ASP A 371 -12.80 8.67 -5.66
CA ASP A 371 -14.13 8.20 -6.02
C ASP A 371 -14.30 6.73 -5.65
N ILE A 372 -15.34 6.44 -4.86
CA ILE A 372 -15.66 5.10 -4.34
C ILE A 372 -16.16 4.18 -5.46
N ARG A 373 -16.75 4.76 -6.52
CA ARG A 373 -17.23 4.00 -7.69
C ARG A 373 -16.14 3.76 -8.73
N CYS A 374 -15.01 4.43 -8.60
CA CYS A 374 -13.90 4.26 -9.52
C CYS A 374 -13.14 2.98 -9.23
N GLU A 375 -13.15 2.08 -10.21
CA GLU A 375 -12.39 0.87 -10.24
C GLU A 375 -11.44 0.91 -11.43
N ASN A 376 -10.12 0.92 -11.16
CA ASN A 376 -9.09 0.86 -12.20
C ASN A 376 -9.22 1.98 -13.27
N GLY A 377 -9.69 3.15 -12.88
CA GLY A 377 -9.85 4.27 -13.81
C GLY A 377 -11.16 4.26 -14.60
N ARG A 378 -12.11 3.37 -14.28
CA ARG A 378 -13.48 3.39 -14.82
C ARG A 378 -14.52 3.37 -13.71
N ASP A 379 -15.68 3.95 -13.92
CA ASP A 379 -16.80 3.81 -12.99
C ASP A 379 -17.37 2.39 -13.06
N ALA A 380 -17.52 1.78 -11.89
CA ALA A 380 -17.91 0.41 -11.66
C ALA A 380 -19.18 -0.04 -12.37
N GLU A 381 -20.14 0.87 -12.52
CA GLU A 381 -21.49 0.60 -13.01
C GLU A 381 -21.65 1.07 -14.46
N THR A 382 -21.11 2.23 -14.80
CA THR A 382 -21.27 2.85 -16.12
C THR A 382 -20.19 2.44 -17.12
N GLN A 383 -19.06 1.89 -16.65
CA GLN A 383 -17.87 1.59 -17.44
C GLN A 383 -17.23 2.82 -18.12
N GLU A 384 -17.69 4.03 -17.80
CA GLU A 384 -17.08 5.27 -18.30
C GLU A 384 -15.75 5.56 -17.60
N GLU A 385 -14.86 6.30 -18.27
CA GLU A 385 -13.58 6.70 -17.69
C GLU A 385 -13.78 7.60 -16.47
N CYS A 386 -13.11 7.25 -15.37
CA CYS A 386 -13.17 8.03 -14.15
C CYS A 386 -12.45 9.37 -14.35
N ARG A 387 -13.21 10.46 -14.27
CA ARG A 387 -12.72 11.84 -14.41
C ARG A 387 -11.54 12.15 -13.49
N LEU A 388 -11.56 11.66 -12.24
CA LEU A 388 -10.47 11.88 -11.29
C LEU A 388 -9.18 11.12 -11.67
N CYS A 389 -9.31 9.92 -12.23
CA CYS A 389 -8.14 9.19 -12.74
C CYS A 389 -7.56 9.87 -13.97
N ALA A 390 -8.39 10.38 -14.88
CA ALA A 390 -7.95 11.14 -16.04
C ALA A 390 -7.18 12.41 -15.63
N VAL A 391 -7.71 13.18 -14.66
CA VAL A 391 -7.03 14.37 -14.11
C VAL A 391 -5.68 13.99 -13.47
N ARG A 392 -5.65 12.96 -12.62
CA ARG A 392 -4.38 12.50 -12.01
C ARG A 392 -3.35 12.04 -13.03
N ALA A 393 -3.78 11.34 -14.08
CA ALA A 393 -2.90 10.93 -15.16
C ALA A 393 -2.34 12.14 -15.93
N ALA A 394 -3.17 13.16 -16.18
CA ALA A 394 -2.73 14.42 -16.80
C ALA A 394 -1.74 15.18 -15.90
N ASP A 395 -2.02 15.28 -14.60
CA ASP A 395 -1.13 15.93 -13.62
C ASP A 395 0.21 15.21 -13.52
N TRP A 396 0.20 13.87 -13.50
CA TRP A 396 1.41 13.06 -13.49
C TRP A 396 2.24 13.26 -14.77
N LYS A 397 1.60 13.25 -15.94
CA LYS A 397 2.27 13.55 -17.22
C LYS A 397 2.86 14.95 -17.22
N ALA A 398 2.13 15.95 -16.72
CA ALA A 398 2.62 17.32 -16.60
C ALA A 398 3.80 17.44 -15.63
N ALA A 399 3.77 16.74 -14.49
CA ALA A 399 4.87 16.70 -13.52
C ALA A 399 6.12 16.03 -14.11
N GLN A 400 5.96 14.92 -14.85
CA GLN A 400 7.08 14.30 -15.56
C GLN A 400 7.69 15.24 -16.61
N ALA A 401 6.86 15.95 -17.37
CA ALA A 401 7.33 16.93 -18.36
C ALA A 401 8.15 18.06 -17.70
N ARG A 402 7.74 18.54 -16.51
CA ARG A 402 8.52 19.51 -15.71
C ARG A 402 9.87 18.94 -15.26
N LYS A 403 9.88 17.73 -14.71
CA LYS A 403 11.13 17.05 -14.30
C LYS A 403 12.10 16.84 -15.47
N ARG A 404 11.59 16.54 -16.67
CA ARG A 404 12.41 16.45 -17.89
C ARG A 404 13.03 17.81 -18.24
N LYS A 405 12.24 18.89 -18.21
CA LYS A 405 12.74 20.26 -18.45
C LYS A 405 13.79 20.69 -17.43
N GLU A 406 13.61 20.36 -16.14
CA GLU A 406 14.57 20.68 -15.09
C GLU A 406 15.90 19.92 -15.24
N ARG A 407 15.85 18.68 -15.76
CA ARG A 407 17.05 17.87 -16.03
C ARG A 407 17.83 18.33 -17.26
N THR A 408 17.23 19.11 -18.15
CA THR A 408 17.92 19.68 -19.32
C THR A 408 18.19 21.16 -19.05
N PRO A 409 19.36 21.54 -18.47
CA PRO A 409 19.66 22.94 -18.26
C PRO A 409 19.68 23.67 -19.61
N ALA A 410 18.88 24.73 -19.72
CA ALA A 410 18.94 25.63 -20.86
C ALA A 410 20.35 26.25 -20.90
N PRO A 411 21.06 26.24 -22.05
CA PRO A 411 22.36 26.89 -22.17
C PRO A 411 22.15 28.41 -22.21
N SER A 412 22.07 29.04 -21.04
CA SER A 412 21.99 30.50 -20.89
C SER A 412 23.30 31.03 -20.33
N GLY A 413 24.27 31.30 -21.21
CA GLY A 413 25.48 32.04 -20.89
C GLY A 413 26.30 32.36 -22.15
N PRO A 414 26.78 33.61 -22.34
CA PRO A 414 27.73 33.94 -23.40
C PRO A 414 29.07 33.27 -23.09
N LEU A 415 29.50 32.36 -23.98
CA LEU A 415 30.73 31.59 -23.81
C LEU A 415 31.99 32.48 -23.96
N PRO A 416 33.03 32.31 -23.12
CA PRO A 416 34.30 33.00 -23.26
C PRO A 416 35.05 32.57 -24.55
N ALA A 417 35.62 33.55 -25.24
CA ALA A 417 36.18 33.46 -26.60
C ALA A 417 37.41 32.54 -26.80
N GLN A 418 37.80 31.70 -25.83
CA GLN A 418 39.01 30.88 -25.91
C GLN A 418 38.79 29.41 -26.31
N ARG A 419 37.56 29.03 -26.68
CA ARG A 419 37.27 27.72 -27.30
C ARG A 419 36.79 27.80 -28.76
N ALA A 420 37.05 28.92 -29.43
CA ALA A 420 36.66 29.14 -30.82
C ALA A 420 37.43 28.29 -31.86
N ALA A 421 38.42 27.49 -31.46
CA ALA A 421 39.20 26.65 -32.38
C ALA A 421 38.79 25.16 -32.42
N ALA A 422 37.78 24.73 -31.65
CA ALA A 422 37.32 23.32 -31.62
C ALA A 422 35.84 23.13 -32.02
N SER A 423 35.19 24.15 -32.59
CA SER A 423 33.76 24.12 -32.93
C SER A 423 33.53 24.03 -34.44
N GLY A 424 34.17 23.06 -35.10
CA GLY A 424 33.92 22.70 -36.50
C GLY A 424 32.80 21.67 -36.70
N LEU A 425 31.98 21.39 -35.67
CA LEU A 425 30.86 20.46 -35.79
C LEU A 425 29.71 21.17 -36.52
N SER A 426 29.65 21.01 -37.83
CA SER A 426 28.48 21.41 -38.61
C SER A 426 27.29 20.55 -38.20
N TYR A 427 26.21 21.17 -37.74
CA TYR A 427 24.95 20.48 -37.56
C TYR A 427 24.26 20.32 -38.92
N ARG A 428 23.73 19.12 -39.20
CA ARG A 428 22.86 18.84 -40.34
C ARG A 428 21.47 18.47 -39.82
N GLU A 429 20.43 18.58 -40.64
CA GLU A 429 19.11 18.05 -40.28
C GLU A 429 19.11 16.52 -40.45
N CYS A 430 18.38 15.82 -39.58
CA CYS A 430 18.12 14.38 -39.73
C CYS A 430 17.49 14.12 -41.11
N ALA A 431 17.92 13.07 -41.80
CA ALA A 431 17.43 12.75 -43.14
C ALA A 431 16.00 12.17 -43.17
N GLU A 432 15.43 11.83 -42.01
CA GLU A 432 14.04 11.37 -41.90
C GLU A 432 13.07 12.55 -42.12
N PRO A 433 12.22 12.56 -43.18
CA PRO A 433 11.41 13.72 -43.58
C PRO A 433 10.47 14.26 -42.49
N ALA A 434 10.03 13.40 -41.57
CA ALA A 434 9.18 13.78 -40.45
C ALA A 434 9.98 14.32 -39.24
N CYS A 435 11.30 14.08 -39.19
CA CYS A 435 12.16 14.42 -38.08
C CYS A 435 13.08 15.59 -38.44
N ARG A 436 12.76 16.79 -37.93
CA ARG A 436 13.61 18.00 -38.11
C ARG A 436 14.65 18.18 -37.01
N MET A 437 15.07 17.11 -36.36
CA MET A 437 16.07 17.18 -35.29
C MET A 437 17.45 17.49 -35.87
N PRO A 438 18.18 18.50 -35.34
CA PRO A 438 19.55 18.77 -35.74
C PRO A 438 20.47 17.66 -35.22
N ILE A 439 21.26 17.08 -36.11
CA ILE A 439 22.27 16.06 -35.82
C ILE A 439 23.67 16.66 -35.93
N VAL A 440 24.57 16.22 -35.05
CA VAL A 440 26.00 16.50 -35.19
C VAL A 440 26.48 15.68 -36.38
N ALA A 441 27.05 16.33 -37.42
CA ALA A 441 27.56 15.63 -38.59
C ALA A 441 28.80 14.78 -38.22
N LEU A 442 28.55 13.58 -37.69
CA LEU A 442 29.52 12.50 -37.63
C LEU A 442 29.56 11.85 -39.01
N GLU A 443 30.77 11.60 -39.54
CA GLU A 443 30.94 11.00 -40.86
C GLU A 443 30.21 9.66 -40.93
N GLY A 444 29.23 9.56 -41.84
CA GLY A 444 28.57 8.30 -42.21
C GLY A 444 27.12 8.11 -41.73
N ASP A 445 26.62 8.90 -40.77
CA ASP A 445 25.27 8.70 -40.22
C ASP A 445 24.34 9.89 -40.49
N PRO A 446 23.32 9.74 -41.35
CA PRO A 446 22.38 10.81 -41.65
C PRO A 446 21.17 10.87 -40.67
N TYR A 447 21.09 9.99 -39.67
CA TYR A 447 19.95 9.87 -38.75
C TYR A 447 20.28 10.29 -37.32
N CYS A 448 19.32 10.91 -36.64
CA CYS A 448 19.42 11.18 -35.20
C CYS A 448 19.34 9.87 -34.39
N SER A 449 19.68 9.92 -33.10
CA SER A 449 19.69 8.72 -32.24
C SER A 449 18.34 8.01 -32.17
N GLU A 450 17.24 8.75 -32.20
CA GLU A 450 15.88 8.21 -32.17
C GLU A 450 15.52 7.55 -33.50
N CYS A 451 15.66 8.26 -34.63
CA CYS A 451 15.41 7.69 -35.96
C CYS A 451 16.33 6.50 -36.28
N ARG A 452 17.53 6.45 -35.69
CA ARG A 452 18.43 5.29 -35.79
C ARG A 452 17.89 4.08 -35.04
N ALA A 453 17.38 4.29 -33.82
CA ALA A 453 16.75 3.23 -33.04
C ALA A 453 15.48 2.72 -33.75
N ASP A 454 14.68 3.63 -34.31
CA ASP A 454 13.48 3.28 -35.09
C ASP A 454 13.85 2.52 -36.36
N ALA A 455 14.89 2.96 -37.09
CA ALA A 455 15.38 2.26 -38.27
C ALA A 455 15.93 0.86 -37.93
N ALA A 456 16.66 0.72 -36.82
CA ALA A 456 17.14 -0.57 -36.34
C ALA A 456 15.98 -1.50 -35.95
N ALA A 457 15.00 -0.99 -35.21
CA ALA A 457 13.81 -1.76 -34.84
C ALA A 457 12.98 -2.17 -36.08
N ALA A 458 12.87 -1.29 -37.08
CA ALA A 458 12.21 -1.61 -38.34
C ALA A 458 12.98 -2.67 -39.14
N GLN A 459 14.31 -2.65 -39.12
CA GLN A 459 15.16 -3.68 -39.74
C GLN A 459 15.02 -5.03 -39.02
N GLU A 460 15.01 -5.03 -37.69
CA GLU A 460 14.79 -6.25 -36.89
C GLU A 460 13.39 -6.83 -37.16
N ALA A 461 12.36 -5.98 -37.21
CA ALA A 461 11.00 -6.41 -37.55
C ALA A 461 10.92 -6.98 -38.97
N ALA A 462 11.57 -6.33 -39.96
CA ALA A 462 11.62 -6.82 -41.33
C ALA A 462 12.37 -8.17 -41.42
N ALA A 463 13.48 -8.32 -40.69
CA ALA A 463 14.23 -9.57 -40.61
C ALA A 463 13.39 -10.68 -39.96
N ALA A 464 12.62 -10.38 -38.91
CA ALA A 464 11.72 -11.34 -38.27
C ALA A 464 10.59 -11.78 -39.22
N VAL A 465 10.02 -10.86 -40.01
CA VAL A 465 9.03 -11.20 -41.04
C VAL A 465 9.65 -12.10 -42.10
N LEU A 466 10.84 -11.77 -42.60
CA LEU A 466 11.55 -12.58 -43.59
C LEU A 466 11.85 -14.00 -43.05
N ALA A 467 12.32 -14.10 -41.81
CA ALA A 467 12.56 -15.39 -41.15
C ALA A 467 11.27 -16.20 -41.01
N SER A 468 10.15 -15.56 -40.64
CA SER A 468 8.86 -16.25 -40.55
C SER A 468 8.36 -16.76 -41.92
N TRP A 469 8.66 -16.03 -42.99
CA TRP A 469 8.34 -16.44 -44.36
C TRP A 469 9.23 -17.60 -44.82
N GLU A 470 10.52 -17.59 -44.47
CA GLU A 470 11.43 -18.71 -44.73
C GLU A 470 11.02 -19.97 -43.96
N GLU A 471 10.60 -19.84 -42.69
CA GLU A 471 10.05 -20.95 -41.91
C GLU A 471 8.75 -21.49 -42.51
N GLN A 472 7.83 -20.62 -42.93
CA GLN A 472 6.61 -21.03 -43.64
C GLN A 472 6.94 -21.73 -44.97
N ALA A 473 7.85 -21.18 -45.77
CA ALA A 473 8.28 -21.82 -47.01
C ALA A 473 9.00 -23.16 -46.77
N ALA A 474 9.69 -23.32 -45.63
CA ALA A 474 10.29 -24.59 -45.22
C ALA A 474 9.24 -25.60 -44.71
N GLN A 475 8.16 -25.15 -44.08
CA GLN A 475 7.02 -25.99 -43.69
C GLN A 475 6.15 -26.38 -44.89
N GLU A 476 5.97 -25.46 -45.84
CA GLU A 476 5.23 -25.67 -47.08
C GLU A 476 6.04 -26.40 -48.14
N ARG A 477 7.37 -26.53 -47.98
CA ARG A 477 8.15 -27.50 -48.73
C ARG A 477 7.59 -28.88 -48.39
N PRO A 478 6.93 -29.57 -49.33
CA PRO A 478 6.39 -30.89 -49.06
C PRO A 478 7.55 -31.79 -48.65
N ALA A 479 7.56 -32.19 -47.37
CA ALA A 479 8.37 -33.28 -46.88
C ALA A 479 7.80 -34.53 -47.55
N ASP A 480 8.58 -35.07 -48.49
CA ASP A 480 8.17 -36.12 -49.42
C ASP A 480 7.05 -35.66 -50.36
N ASP A 481 7.39 -35.37 -51.63
CA ASP A 481 6.53 -35.88 -52.69
C ASP A 481 6.41 -37.37 -52.38
N PRO A 482 5.25 -37.90 -51.93
CA PRO A 482 5.08 -39.34 -51.92
C PRO A 482 5.37 -39.74 -53.36
N ALA A 483 6.35 -40.63 -53.57
CA ALA A 483 6.54 -41.26 -54.86
C ALA A 483 5.13 -41.54 -55.40
N PRO A 484 4.80 -41.04 -56.61
CA PRO A 484 3.42 -41.00 -57.10
C PRO A 484 2.79 -42.33 -56.76
N PRO A 485 1.62 -42.35 -56.08
CA PRO A 485 1.06 -43.57 -55.52
C PRO A 485 1.22 -44.63 -56.59
N VAL A 486 2.04 -45.66 -56.30
CA VAL A 486 2.27 -46.73 -57.25
C VAL A 486 0.89 -47.27 -57.49
N ASP A 487 0.33 -46.89 -58.63
CA ASP A 487 -1.07 -47.11 -58.95
C ASP A 487 -1.15 -48.61 -59.18
N ASN A 488 -1.40 -49.35 -58.09
CA ASN A 488 -1.51 -50.80 -58.12
C ASN A 488 -2.56 -51.20 -59.16
N ASP A 489 -3.55 -50.33 -59.39
CA ASP A 489 -4.54 -50.47 -60.44
C ASP A 489 -3.92 -50.30 -61.83
N ALA A 490 -2.96 -49.40 -62.06
CA ALA A 490 -2.26 -49.30 -63.35
C ALA A 490 -1.39 -50.53 -63.64
N ALA A 491 -0.70 -51.06 -62.61
CA ALA A 491 0.08 -52.29 -62.73
C ALA A 491 -0.81 -53.52 -62.95
N GLU A 492 -1.94 -53.61 -62.24
CA GLU A 492 -2.91 -54.71 -62.37
C GLU A 492 -3.68 -54.61 -63.70
N THR A 493 -4.03 -53.41 -64.14
CA THR A 493 -4.65 -53.15 -65.46
C THR A 493 -3.69 -53.47 -66.59
N ALA A 494 -2.40 -53.12 -66.48
CA ALA A 494 -1.38 -53.53 -67.44
C ALA A 494 -1.23 -55.06 -67.49
N ARG A 495 -1.28 -55.73 -66.33
CA ARG A 495 -1.20 -57.19 -66.22
C ARG A 495 -2.43 -57.87 -66.85
N LEU A 496 -3.63 -57.38 -66.60
CA LEU A 496 -4.88 -57.90 -67.19
C LEU A 496 -4.96 -57.66 -68.70
N ARG A 497 -4.52 -56.49 -69.20
CA ARG A 497 -4.43 -56.22 -70.64
C ARG A 497 -3.42 -57.15 -71.33
N ALA A 498 -2.25 -57.37 -70.73
CA ALA A 498 -1.27 -58.33 -71.26
C ALA A 498 -1.81 -59.77 -71.28
N GLN A 499 -2.62 -60.16 -70.29
CA GLN A 499 -3.23 -61.48 -70.22
C GLN A 499 -4.33 -61.68 -71.28
N LEU A 500 -5.18 -60.66 -71.51
CA LEU A 500 -6.18 -60.67 -72.57
C LEU A 500 -5.56 -60.65 -73.98
N ALA A 501 -4.50 -59.87 -74.19
CA ALA A 501 -3.76 -59.85 -75.45
C ALA A 501 -3.14 -61.21 -75.78
N ARG A 502 -2.65 -61.97 -74.78
CA ARG A 502 -2.15 -63.34 -74.97
C ARG A 502 -3.25 -64.35 -75.30
N GLN A 503 -4.48 -64.14 -74.82
CA GLN A 503 -5.60 -65.05 -75.09
C GLN A 503 -6.30 -64.78 -76.42
N TYR A 504 -6.34 -63.52 -76.88
CA TYR A 504 -7.19 -63.11 -78.01
C TYR A 504 -6.49 -62.23 -79.07
N GLY A 505 -5.25 -61.80 -78.88
CA GLY A 505 -4.53 -60.90 -79.79
C GLY A 505 -3.80 -61.63 -80.92
N THR A 506 -3.72 -60.99 -82.09
CA THR A 506 -2.82 -61.42 -83.18
C THR A 506 -1.35 -61.12 -82.82
N PRO A 507 -0.36 -61.79 -83.45
CA PRO A 507 1.06 -61.60 -83.10
C PRO A 507 1.51 -60.13 -83.08
N ASP A 508 1.08 -59.33 -84.06
CA ASP A 508 1.46 -57.91 -84.18
C ASP A 508 0.85 -57.04 -83.06
N GLN A 509 -0.31 -57.41 -82.53
CA GLN A 509 -0.96 -56.68 -81.43
C GLN A 509 -0.28 -56.97 -80.08
N ILE A 510 0.24 -58.18 -79.89
CA ILE A 510 0.97 -58.57 -78.68
C ILE A 510 2.28 -57.75 -78.55
N GLU A 511 2.95 -57.49 -79.67
CA GLU A 511 4.21 -56.74 -79.70
C GLU A 511 3.99 -55.23 -79.44
N ALA A 512 2.92 -54.64 -79.99
CA ALA A 512 2.56 -53.25 -79.75
C ALA A 512 2.25 -52.95 -78.27
N TYR A 513 1.56 -53.86 -77.57
CA TYR A 513 1.19 -53.68 -76.16
C TYR A 513 2.34 -53.88 -75.15
N ALA A 514 3.45 -54.50 -75.55
CA ALA A 514 4.60 -54.75 -74.68
C ALA A 514 5.58 -53.55 -74.60
N SER A 515 5.48 -52.59 -75.51
CA SER A 515 6.33 -51.40 -75.54
C SER A 515 5.67 -50.25 -74.76
N HIS A 516 6.37 -49.71 -73.76
CA HIS A 516 5.88 -48.66 -72.84
C HIS A 516 5.65 -47.30 -73.52
N ALA A 517 4.63 -47.19 -74.38
CA ALA A 517 4.17 -45.91 -74.91
C ALA A 517 2.94 -45.42 -74.12
N PRO A 518 2.98 -44.20 -73.54
CA PRO A 518 1.79 -43.61 -72.93
C PRO A 518 0.83 -43.15 -74.03
N PHE A 519 -0.41 -43.61 -73.98
CA PHE A 519 -1.54 -43.11 -74.78
C PHE A 519 -2.37 -42.14 -73.96
#